data_AF-A0A4W6F692-F1
#
_entry.id   AF-A0A4W6F692-F1
#
_cell.length_a   1.000
_cell.length_b   1.000
_cell.length_c   1.000
_cell.angle_alpha   90.00
_cell.angle_beta   90.00
_cell.angle_gamma   90.00
#
_symmetry.space_group_name_H-M   'P 1'
#
loop_
_entity.id
_entity.type
_entity.pdbx_description
1 polymer ?
#
loop_
_entity_poly.entity_id
_entity_poly.type
_entity_poly.pdbx_seq_one_letter_code
_entity_poly.pdbx_strand_id
1 'polypeptide(L)'
;MERIVVRVLIITSACCFSKRHVYIAQDKTWKDAQEFCQDHFIDLSPITSELEEMVFRETIQNEIGWIGLHRDFRSSTGWKWSGGEDVTYQNWNYGAYDGQDFIYWTKDGWKSDINGTQFDLNLFNYKFISEVSNLVYLQMNV
;
A
#
# COMPACT_ATOMS: atom_id res chain seq x y z
N MET A 1 -6.02 37.43 -14.16
CA MET A 1 -5.39 36.99 -12.90
C MET A 1 -6.15 35.84 -12.25
N GLU A 2 -7.48 35.92 -12.08
CA GLU A 2 -8.27 34.85 -11.43
C GLU A 2 -8.16 33.47 -12.10
N ARG A 3 -8.20 33.40 -13.45
CA ARG A 3 -8.05 32.13 -14.18
C ARG A 3 -6.67 31.46 -14.00
N ILE A 4 -5.62 32.26 -13.78
CA ILE A 4 -4.27 31.74 -13.54
C ILE A 4 -4.18 31.22 -12.11
N VAL A 5 -4.70 31.97 -11.13
CA VAL A 5 -4.75 31.55 -9.73
C VAL A 5 -5.58 30.27 -9.57
N VAL A 6 -6.75 30.17 -10.23
CA VAL A 6 -7.59 28.96 -10.22
C VAL A 6 -6.87 27.77 -10.87
N ARG A 7 -6.18 27.96 -12.00
CA ARG A 7 -5.40 26.87 -12.63
C ARG A 7 -4.24 26.42 -11.75
N VAL A 8 -3.52 27.35 -11.11
CA VAL A 8 -2.45 27.02 -10.17
C VAL A 8 -3.00 26.26 -8.97
N LEU A 9 -4.09 26.72 -8.36
CA LEU A 9 -4.75 26.04 -7.23
C LEU A 9 -5.25 24.64 -7.62
N ILE A 10 -5.84 24.48 -8.82
CA ILE A 10 -6.29 23.18 -9.33
C ILE A 10 -5.09 22.26 -9.60
N ILE A 11 -4.00 22.77 -10.18
CA ILE A 11 -2.80 21.97 -10.49
C ILE A 11 -2.06 21.57 -9.21
N THR A 12 -1.90 22.49 -8.25
CA THR A 12 -1.29 22.17 -6.94
C THR A 12 -2.15 21.20 -6.16
N SER A 13 -3.48 21.39 -6.16
CA SER A 13 -4.42 20.44 -5.54
C SER A 13 -4.34 19.07 -6.22
N ALA A 14 -4.32 19.00 -7.55
CA ALA A 14 -4.23 17.74 -8.28
C ALA A 14 -2.90 17.00 -8.04
N CYS A 15 -1.79 17.74 -7.90
CA CYS A 15 -0.48 17.15 -7.60
C CYS A 15 -0.41 16.57 -6.17
N CYS A 16 -1.22 17.09 -5.25
CA CYS A 16 -1.36 16.56 -3.89
C CYS A 16 -2.22 15.29 -3.80
N PHE A 17 -2.97 14.92 -4.85
CA PHE A 17 -3.84 13.72 -4.85
C PHE A 17 -3.26 12.51 -5.60
N SER A 18 -2.11 12.65 -6.26
CA SER A 18 -1.47 11.49 -6.90
C SER A 18 -0.74 10.66 -5.86
N LYS A 19 -1.34 9.55 -5.43
CA LYS A 19 -0.66 8.51 -4.66
C LYS A 19 0.54 7.99 -5.46
N ARG A 20 1.65 7.73 -4.78
CA ARG A 20 2.85 7.11 -5.37
C ARG A 20 3.22 5.90 -4.54
N HIS A 21 3.53 4.81 -5.22
CA HIS A 21 3.93 3.56 -4.57
C HIS A 21 5.41 3.32 -4.81
N VAL A 22 6.14 3.00 -3.75
CA VAL A 22 7.58 2.71 -3.82
C VAL A 22 7.85 1.38 -3.13
N TYR A 23 8.58 0.52 -3.83
CA TYR A 23 9.04 -0.73 -3.26
C TYR A 23 10.28 -0.53 -2.38
N ILE A 24 10.22 -1.03 -1.14
CA ILE A 24 11.30 -0.94 -0.17
C ILE A 24 11.87 -2.33 0.04
N ALA A 25 13.11 -2.52 -0.40
CA ALA A 25 13.82 -3.80 -0.35
C ALA A 25 14.44 -4.09 1.04
N GLN A 26 13.65 -3.97 2.11
CA GLN A 26 14.04 -4.32 3.47
C GLN A 26 13.10 -5.38 4.04
N ASP A 27 13.66 -6.41 4.66
CA ASP A 27 12.88 -7.50 5.23
C ASP A 27 12.29 -7.06 6.58
N LYS A 28 10.96 -6.86 6.64
CA LYS A 28 10.22 -6.47 7.86
C LYS A 28 8.92 -7.26 8.06
N THR A 29 8.56 -7.52 9.33
CA THR A 29 7.20 -8.01 9.61
C THR A 29 6.19 -6.97 9.12
N TRP A 30 4.93 -7.34 8.90
CA TRP A 30 3.94 -6.37 8.41
C TRP A 30 3.87 -5.14 9.33
N LYS A 31 3.91 -5.38 10.65
CA LYS A 31 3.87 -4.32 11.65
C LYS A 31 5.14 -3.44 11.63
N ASP A 32 6.32 -4.04 11.59
CA ASP A 32 7.57 -3.27 11.51
C ASP A 32 7.67 -2.48 10.20
N ALA A 33 7.09 -3.02 9.11
CA ALA A 33 6.99 -2.34 7.83
C ALA A 33 6.04 -1.14 7.91
N GLN A 34 4.89 -1.28 8.57
CA GLN A 34 3.97 -0.18 8.82
C GLN A 34 4.64 0.94 9.63
N GLU A 35 5.28 0.59 10.76
CA GLU A 35 5.98 1.55 11.62
C GLU A 35 7.08 2.28 10.82
N PHE A 36 7.86 1.55 10.03
CA PHE A 36 8.86 2.16 9.14
C PHE A 36 8.24 3.13 8.14
N CYS A 37 7.13 2.76 7.50
CA CYS A 37 6.46 3.66 6.56
C CYS A 37 5.91 4.90 7.26
N GLN A 38 5.42 4.80 8.49
CA GLN A 38 4.93 5.96 9.24
C GLN A 38 6.06 6.88 9.72
N ASP A 39 7.24 6.33 10.00
CA ASP A 39 8.42 7.11 10.40
C ASP A 39 9.09 7.83 9.21
N HIS A 40 9.07 7.23 8.02
CA HIS A 40 9.82 7.71 6.86
C HIS A 40 8.98 8.25 5.70
N PHE A 41 7.72 7.83 5.62
CA PHE A 41 6.82 8.02 4.47
C PHE A 41 5.39 8.34 4.93
N ILE A 42 4.37 7.85 4.20
CA ILE A 42 2.96 8.01 4.59
C ILE A 42 2.50 6.78 5.38
N ASP A 43 2.38 5.63 4.71
CA ASP A 43 2.04 4.34 5.32
C ASP A 43 2.36 3.22 4.29
N LEU A 44 2.13 1.96 4.63
CA LEU A 44 2.01 0.88 3.65
C LEU A 44 0.95 1.21 2.60
N SER A 45 1.24 0.87 1.36
CA SER A 45 0.44 1.29 0.21
C SER A 45 -0.99 0.76 0.26
N PRO A 46 -1.99 1.64 0.10
CA PRO A 46 -3.34 1.24 -0.20
C PRO A 46 -3.50 0.94 -1.70
N ILE A 47 -4.54 0.18 -2.05
CA ILE A 47 -4.99 0.00 -3.43
C ILE A 47 -6.51 0.15 -3.44
N THR A 48 -6.98 1.34 -3.78
CA THR A 48 -8.36 1.78 -3.57
C THR A 48 -9.22 1.81 -4.84
N SER A 49 -8.62 1.50 -5.99
CA SER A 49 -9.31 1.40 -7.28
C SER A 49 -8.61 0.45 -8.26
N GLU A 50 -9.34 -0.02 -9.28
CA GLU A 50 -8.77 -0.83 -10.37
C GLU A 50 -7.66 -0.09 -11.13
N LEU A 51 -7.83 1.22 -11.37
CA LEU A 51 -6.81 2.04 -12.02
C LEU A 51 -5.53 2.11 -11.20
N GLU A 52 -5.65 2.27 -9.89
CA GLU A 52 -4.51 2.26 -8.98
C GLU A 52 -3.80 0.90 -9.00
N GLU A 53 -4.55 -0.20 -9.05
CA GLU A 53 -3.96 -1.53 -9.18
C GLU A 53 -3.20 -1.71 -10.50
N MET A 54 -3.73 -1.18 -11.62
CA MET A 54 -3.02 -1.22 -12.90
C MET A 54 -1.67 -0.49 -12.83
N VAL A 55 -1.66 0.71 -12.23
CA VAL A 55 -0.42 1.48 -12.00
C VAL A 55 0.53 0.73 -11.06
N PHE A 56 -0.02 0.05 -10.05
CA PHE A 56 0.73 -0.77 -9.11
C PHE A 56 1.44 -1.93 -9.82
N ARG A 57 0.76 -2.62 -10.74
CA ARG A 57 1.34 -3.70 -11.58
C ARG A 57 2.50 -3.21 -12.43
N GLU A 58 2.38 -2.02 -13.02
CA GLU A 58 3.45 -1.44 -13.85
C GLU A 58 4.66 -1.00 -13.02
N THR A 59 4.42 -0.47 -11.82
CA THR A 59 5.47 0.12 -10.96
C THR A 59 6.23 -0.96 -10.16
N ILE A 60 5.51 -1.91 -9.59
CA ILE A 60 6.06 -2.95 -8.69
C ILE A 60 6.42 -4.23 -9.46
N GLN A 61 5.85 -4.43 -10.65
CA GLN A 61 6.16 -5.54 -11.55
C GLN A 61 6.05 -6.93 -10.88
N ASN A 62 7.18 -7.64 -10.79
CA ASN A 62 7.27 -9.02 -10.29
C ASN A 62 7.61 -9.10 -8.80
N GLU A 63 7.73 -7.96 -8.11
CA GLU A 63 8.09 -7.93 -6.71
C GLU A 63 6.95 -8.44 -5.80
N ILE A 64 7.35 -8.92 -4.62
CA ILE A 64 6.45 -9.41 -3.58
C ILE A 64 6.67 -8.54 -2.34
N GLY A 65 5.60 -8.03 -1.76
CA GLY A 65 5.74 -7.26 -0.52
C GLY A 65 4.43 -6.90 0.14
N TRP A 66 4.50 -6.54 1.43
CA TRP A 66 3.36 -6.09 2.20
C TRP A 66 2.68 -4.87 1.58
N ILE A 67 1.34 -4.88 1.64
CA ILE A 67 0.48 -3.72 1.37
C ILE A 67 -0.31 -3.39 2.64
N GLY A 68 -0.93 -2.22 2.67
CA GLY A 68 -1.55 -1.69 3.90
C GLY A 68 -2.83 -2.40 4.34
N LEU A 69 -3.32 -3.40 3.61
CA LEU A 69 -4.60 -4.04 3.92
C LEU A 69 -4.42 -5.05 5.07
N HIS A 70 -5.21 -4.86 6.12
CA HIS A 70 -5.23 -5.75 7.27
C HIS A 70 -6.65 -5.95 7.81
N ARG A 71 -6.81 -6.98 8.65
CA ARG A 71 -8.07 -7.25 9.33
C ARG A 71 -8.32 -6.18 10.40
N ASP A 72 -9.55 -5.67 10.42
CA ASP A 72 -10.05 -4.80 11.48
C ASP A 72 -11.52 -5.14 11.77
N PHE A 73 -11.77 -5.82 12.90
CA PHE A 73 -13.13 -6.20 13.33
C PHE A 73 -14.04 -5.01 13.66
N ARG A 74 -13.48 -3.79 13.77
CA ARG A 74 -14.26 -2.57 13.96
C ARG A 74 -14.73 -1.98 12.62
N SER A 75 -14.14 -2.39 11.51
CA SER A 75 -14.57 -2.03 10.16
C SER A 75 -15.83 -2.81 9.77
N SER A 76 -16.73 -2.16 9.03
CA SER A 76 -17.96 -2.79 8.53
C SER A 76 -17.69 -3.96 7.57
N THR A 77 -16.57 -3.93 6.86
CA THR A 77 -16.12 -5.01 5.97
C THR A 77 -15.24 -6.04 6.67
N GLY A 78 -14.83 -5.78 7.91
CA GLY A 78 -13.81 -6.55 8.62
C GLY A 78 -12.38 -6.28 8.16
N TRP A 79 -12.18 -5.33 7.23
CA TRP A 79 -10.89 -4.99 6.63
C TRP A 79 -10.68 -3.48 6.64
N LYS A 80 -9.41 -3.06 6.73
CA LYS A 80 -9.03 -1.65 6.73
C LYS A 80 -7.64 -1.44 6.15
N TRP A 81 -7.41 -0.28 5.53
CA TRP A 81 -6.07 0.15 5.16
C TRP A 81 -5.38 0.76 6.37
N SER A 82 -4.09 0.46 6.55
CA SER A 82 -3.26 0.93 7.65
C SER A 82 -3.21 2.47 7.74
N GLY A 83 -3.28 3.15 6.60
CA GLY A 83 -3.39 4.61 6.51
C GLY A 83 -4.74 5.18 6.99
N GLY A 84 -5.69 4.33 7.39
CA GLY A 84 -6.96 4.71 7.99
C GLY A 84 -8.15 4.74 7.04
N GLU A 85 -7.90 4.62 5.72
CA GLU A 85 -8.94 4.59 4.69
C GLU A 85 -9.81 3.32 4.78
N ASP A 86 -11.09 3.46 4.44
CA ASP A 86 -11.99 2.32 4.30
C ASP A 86 -11.70 1.55 3.01
N VAL A 87 -12.04 0.27 3.00
CA VAL A 87 -11.89 -0.57 1.81
C VAL A 87 -13.00 -0.27 0.80
N THR A 88 -12.64 0.42 -0.30
CA THR A 88 -13.54 0.73 -1.42
C THR A 88 -13.37 -0.20 -2.62
N TYR A 89 -12.25 -0.91 -2.69
CA TYR A 89 -11.87 -1.80 -3.77
C TYR A 89 -11.22 -3.06 -3.21
N GLN A 90 -11.54 -4.19 -3.82
CA GLN A 90 -11.05 -5.50 -3.40
C GLN A 90 -10.80 -6.36 -4.64
N ASN A 91 -9.58 -6.87 -4.77
CA ASN A 91 -9.19 -7.81 -5.82
C ASN A 91 -8.46 -9.05 -5.27
N TRP A 92 -8.68 -9.34 -3.98
CA TRP A 92 -8.20 -10.57 -3.37
C TRP A 92 -9.29 -11.65 -3.41
N ASN A 93 -8.92 -12.88 -3.77
CA ASN A 93 -9.86 -14.00 -3.79
C ASN A 93 -10.15 -14.47 -2.37
N TYR A 94 -11.41 -14.38 -1.96
CA TYR A 94 -11.87 -14.79 -0.63
C TYR A 94 -11.94 -16.33 -0.53
N GLY A 95 -10.84 -16.95 -0.09
CA GLY A 95 -10.85 -18.33 0.40
C GLY A 95 -11.15 -18.34 1.89
N ALA A 96 -12.36 -18.78 2.26
CA ALA A 96 -12.87 -18.70 3.63
C ALA A 96 -12.00 -19.48 4.65
N TYR A 97 -11.15 -18.83 5.45
CA TYR A 97 -10.56 -19.41 6.67
C TYR A 97 -10.18 -18.37 7.76
N ASP A 98 -10.81 -18.56 8.92
CA ASP A 98 -10.36 -18.48 10.33
C ASP A 98 -8.93 -17.94 10.65
N GLY A 99 -8.75 -16.62 10.71
CA GLY A 99 -7.57 -16.03 11.39
C GLY A 99 -6.51 -15.35 10.49
N GLN A 100 -6.84 -14.95 9.27
CA GLN A 100 -5.94 -14.20 8.39
C GLN A 100 -5.96 -12.69 8.70
N ASP A 101 -4.81 -12.08 8.98
CA ASP A 101 -4.72 -10.69 9.46
C ASP A 101 -4.05 -9.71 8.49
N PHE A 102 -3.14 -10.14 7.61
CA PHE A 102 -2.32 -9.23 6.79
C PHE A 102 -2.26 -9.64 5.31
N ILE A 103 -2.22 -8.65 4.42
CA ILE A 103 -2.20 -8.87 2.97
C ILE A 103 -0.89 -8.39 2.35
N TYR A 104 -0.38 -9.18 1.41
CA TYR A 104 0.76 -8.85 0.58
C TYR A 104 0.43 -8.93 -0.90
N TRP A 105 1.18 -8.18 -1.70
CA TRP A 105 1.09 -8.15 -3.14
C TRP A 105 1.97 -9.23 -3.78
N THR A 106 1.48 -9.83 -4.87
CA THR A 106 2.30 -10.59 -5.82
C THR A 106 1.85 -10.27 -7.26
N LYS A 107 2.67 -10.65 -8.25
CA LYS A 107 2.30 -10.58 -9.67
C LYS A 107 0.97 -11.28 -10.00
N ASP A 108 0.64 -12.33 -9.25
CA ASP A 108 -0.57 -13.16 -9.43
C ASP A 108 -1.77 -12.61 -8.63
N GLY A 109 -1.65 -11.41 -8.06
CA GLY A 109 -2.68 -10.75 -7.25
C GLY A 109 -2.40 -10.81 -5.75
N TRP A 110 -3.34 -10.32 -4.96
CA TRP A 110 -3.15 -10.14 -3.52
C TRP A 110 -3.27 -11.49 -2.81
N LYS A 111 -2.42 -11.70 -1.81
CA LYS A 111 -2.33 -12.92 -1.01
C LYS A 111 -2.35 -12.56 0.47
N SER A 112 -2.72 -13.51 1.32
CA SER A 112 -2.82 -13.32 2.77
C SER A 112 -1.76 -14.11 3.52
N ASP A 113 -1.38 -13.57 4.68
CA ASP A 113 -0.51 -14.21 5.64
C ASP A 113 -1.15 -14.12 7.03
N ILE A 114 -1.03 -15.20 7.80
CA ILE A 114 -1.68 -15.35 9.11
C ILE A 114 -0.90 -14.60 10.20
N ASN A 115 0.43 -14.59 10.13
CA ASN A 115 1.27 -14.09 11.21
C ASN A 115 1.85 -12.70 10.93
N GLY A 116 1.82 -12.25 9.67
CA GLY A 116 2.54 -11.05 9.25
C GLY A 116 4.06 -11.26 9.28
N THR A 117 4.54 -12.50 9.31
CA THR A 117 5.95 -12.87 9.59
C THR A 117 6.54 -13.96 8.67
N GLN A 118 5.90 -14.29 7.53
CA GLN A 118 6.34 -15.24 6.48
C GLN A 118 5.86 -16.69 6.47
N PHE A 119 5.80 -17.17 5.22
CA PHE A 119 5.74 -18.54 4.75
C PHE A 119 7.12 -19.22 4.86
N ASP A 120 7.12 -20.35 5.56
CA ASP A 120 8.15 -21.38 5.63
C ASP A 120 9.34 -21.18 6.59
N LEU A 121 9.75 -22.30 7.16
CA LEU A 121 10.57 -22.48 8.38
C LEU A 121 12.03 -21.99 8.29
N ASN A 122 12.36 -21.05 7.39
CA ASN A 122 13.69 -20.45 7.27
C ASN A 122 13.64 -18.97 6.88
N LEU A 123 13.31 -18.13 7.87
CA LEU A 123 13.92 -16.82 8.11
C LEU A 123 13.99 -15.85 6.93
N PHE A 124 12.89 -15.31 6.43
CA PHE A 124 12.94 -13.93 5.92
C PHE A 124 11.69 -13.18 6.42
N ASN A 125 11.72 -11.88 6.37
CA ASN A 125 10.52 -11.07 6.47
C ASN A 125 10.18 -10.60 5.05
N TYR A 126 8.94 -10.20 4.75
CA TYR A 126 8.71 -9.63 3.41
C TYR A 126 9.29 -8.23 3.31
N LYS A 127 9.69 -7.87 2.08
CA LYS A 127 9.80 -6.49 1.64
C LYS A 127 8.41 -5.84 1.65
N PHE A 128 8.32 -4.54 1.41
CA PHE A 128 7.05 -3.85 1.52
C PHE A 128 6.94 -2.67 0.56
N ILE A 129 5.71 -2.22 0.36
CA ILE A 129 5.39 -1.21 -0.64
C ILE A 129 4.79 -0.03 0.10
N SER A 130 5.45 1.13 0.04
CA SER A 130 5.08 2.34 0.78
C SER A 130 4.32 3.31 -0.12
N GLU A 131 3.27 3.91 0.43
CA GLU A 131 2.71 5.13 -0.13
C GLU A 131 3.65 6.29 0.22
N VAL A 132 3.96 7.13 -0.76
CA VAL A 132 4.80 8.32 -0.59
C VAL A 132 4.14 9.54 -1.25
N SER A 133 4.45 10.73 -0.74
CA SER A 133 4.01 11.97 -1.40
C SER A 133 4.80 12.20 -2.69
N ASN A 134 4.20 12.91 -3.65
CA ASN A 134 4.87 13.21 -4.91
C ASN A 134 6.17 14.04 -4.73
N LEU A 135 6.26 14.86 -3.68
CA LEU A 135 7.49 15.61 -3.35
C LEU A 135 8.63 14.67 -2.93
N VAL A 136 8.34 13.73 -2.02
CA VAL A 136 9.32 12.73 -1.56
C VAL A 136 9.73 11.83 -2.73
N TYR A 137 8.78 11.40 -3.55
CA TYR A 137 9.06 10.57 -4.73
C TYR A 137 10.04 11.23 -5.71
N LEU A 138 9.90 12.53 -5.95
CA LEU A 138 10.81 13.27 -6.83
C LEU A 138 12.21 13.40 -6.23
N GLN A 139 12.34 13.55 -4.92
CA GLN A 139 13.65 13.62 -4.24
C GLN A 139 14.40 12.29 -4.25
N MET A 140 13.70 11.15 -4.34
CA MET A 140 14.30 9.82 -4.45
C MET A 140 14.83 9.50 -5.86
N ASN A 141 14.44 10.27 -6.88
CA ASN A 141 14.76 10.03 -8.29
C ASN A 141 15.64 11.15 -8.91
N VAL A 142 16.32 11.94 -8.08
CA VAL A 142 17.32 12.95 -8.49
C VAL A 142 18.70 12.52 -8.02
#